data_AF-A0A6J5G9V9-F1
#
_entry.id   AF-A0A6J5G9V9-F1
#
_cell.length_a   1.000
_cell.length_b   1.000
_cell.length_c   1.000
_cell.angle_alpha   90.00
_cell.angle_beta   90.00
_cell.angle_gamma   90.00
#
_symmetry.space_group_name_H-M   'P 1'
#
loop_
_entity.id
_entity.type
_entity.pdbx_description
1 polymer ?
#
loop_
_entity_poly.entity_id
_entity_poly.type
_entity_poly.pdbx_seq_one_letter_code
_entity_poly.pdbx_strand_id
1 'polypeptide(L)'
;MKKSADSERRKPRPRDREKTKEELTAAIIEVRNKGLKLSITAVAAEAGVSPSLIHNTYPDLAEAIRHELGRTTRQQRDAKAAELVDARAALKGLRDELRAAKKDLDELASINETLRDEIARLRGEVSGKVVALSRRDDG
;
A
#
# COMPACT_ATOMS: atom_id res chain seq x y z
N MET A 1 -20.14 -5.22 34.00
CA MET A 1 -19.06 -5.28 35.02
C MET A 1 -18.28 -6.58 34.82
N LYS A 2 -17.05 -6.55 34.28
CA LYS A 2 -16.18 -7.73 34.15
C LYS A 2 -14.84 -7.40 34.81
N LYS A 3 -14.66 -7.85 36.05
CA LYS A 3 -13.35 -8.00 36.68
C LYS A 3 -13.05 -9.51 36.75
N SER A 4 -11.76 -9.83 36.90
CA SER A 4 -11.23 -11.09 37.42
C SER A 4 -10.86 -12.15 36.37
N ALA A 5 -9.61 -12.06 35.90
CA ALA A 5 -8.85 -13.23 35.43
C ALA A 5 -7.33 -13.03 35.61
N ASP A 6 -6.84 -11.78 35.65
CA ASP A 6 -5.40 -11.50 35.64
C ASP A 6 -4.78 -11.17 37.02
N SER A 7 -5.56 -11.22 38.11
CA SER A 7 -5.10 -10.78 39.44
C SER A 7 -4.40 -11.85 40.28
N GLU A 8 -4.39 -13.12 39.88
CA GLU A 8 -3.99 -14.23 40.77
C GLU A 8 -2.51 -14.66 40.69
N ARG A 9 -1.65 -13.99 39.90
CA ARG A 9 -0.23 -14.37 39.75
C ARG A 9 0.80 -13.36 40.26
N ARG A 10 0.39 -12.29 40.94
CA ARG A 10 1.34 -11.27 41.44
C ARG A 10 1.71 -11.53 42.90
N LYS A 11 2.64 -12.46 43.13
CA LYS A 11 3.42 -12.44 44.38
C LYS A 11 4.13 -11.06 44.48
N PRO A 12 4.19 -10.41 45.65
CA PRO A 12 4.89 -9.13 45.79
C PRO A 12 6.35 -9.34 45.39
N ARG A 13 6.78 -8.73 44.28
CA ARG A 13 8.19 -8.77 43.88
C ARG A 13 9.03 -8.08 44.96
N PRO A 14 10.19 -8.65 45.35
CA PRO A 14 11.18 -7.94 46.14
C PRO A 14 11.48 -6.60 45.44
N ARG A 15 11.42 -5.50 46.18
CA ARG A 15 11.68 -4.15 45.63
C ARG A 15 13.17 -3.97 45.40
N ASP A 16 13.66 -4.56 44.31
CA ASP A 16 15.03 -4.37 43.83
C ASP A 16 14.98 -3.58 42.51
N ARG A 17 15.38 -2.32 42.60
CA ARG A 17 15.24 -1.35 41.50
C ARG A 17 16.15 -1.70 40.33
N GLU A 18 17.32 -2.28 40.59
CA GLU A 18 18.29 -2.68 39.58
C GLU A 18 17.80 -3.93 38.85
N LYS A 19 17.40 -4.97 39.58
CA LYS A 19 16.83 -6.18 38.97
C LYS A 19 15.60 -5.88 38.11
N THR A 20 14.71 -5.01 38.60
CA THR A 20 13.52 -4.61 37.82
C THR A 20 13.91 -3.83 36.56
N LYS A 21 14.99 -3.04 36.60
CA LYS A 21 15.50 -2.34 35.43
C LYS A 21 16.07 -3.31 34.40
N GLU A 22 16.83 -4.32 34.85
CA GLU A 22 17.36 -5.39 34.01
C GLU A 22 16.25 -6.20 33.35
N GLU A 23 15.24 -6.63 34.12
CA GLU A 23 14.05 -7.30 33.60
C GLU A 23 13.32 -6.48 32.53
N LEU A 24 13.16 -5.16 32.77
CA LEU A 24 12.56 -4.26 31.79
C LEU A 24 13.38 -4.14 30.51
N THR A 25 14.72 -4.07 30.62
CA THR A 25 15.58 -4.05 29.44
C THR A 25 15.55 -5.35 28.65
N ALA A 26 15.49 -6.49 29.34
CA ALA A 26 15.33 -7.80 28.69
C ALA A 26 13.98 -7.90 27.97
N ALA A 27 12.90 -7.44 28.62
CA ALA A 27 11.56 -7.41 28.01
C ALA A 27 11.50 -6.54 26.75
N ILE A 28 12.22 -5.40 26.70
CA ILE A 28 12.33 -4.58 25.49
C ILE A 28 12.95 -5.39 24.33
N ILE A 29 14.02 -6.15 24.61
CA ILE A 29 14.69 -7.00 23.62
C ILE A 29 13.76 -8.12 23.16
N GLU A 30 13.04 -8.76 24.06
CA GLU A 30 12.10 -9.83 23.72
C GLU A 30 10.94 -9.32 22.86
N VAL A 31 10.33 -8.18 23.20
CA VAL A 31 9.27 -7.56 22.40
C VAL A 31 9.77 -7.24 20.99
N ARG A 32 11.03 -6.79 20.87
CA ARG A 32 11.70 -6.56 19.58
C ARG A 32 11.89 -7.87 18.80
N ASN A 33 12.38 -8.92 19.44
CA ASN A 33 12.63 -10.22 18.81
C ASN A 33 11.33 -10.91 18.36
N LYS A 34 10.23 -10.70 19.08
CA LYS A 34 8.89 -11.17 18.68
C LYS A 34 8.30 -10.40 17.50
N GLY A 35 8.98 -9.36 17.00
CA GLY A 35 8.50 -8.52 15.90
C GLY A 35 7.27 -7.68 16.26
N LEU A 36 6.96 -7.55 17.56
CA LEU A 36 5.80 -6.81 18.03
C LEU A 36 6.09 -5.31 18.04
N LYS A 37 5.05 -4.49 17.88
CA LYS A 37 5.17 -3.03 17.97
C LYS A 37 5.65 -2.64 19.37
N LEU A 38 6.89 -2.18 19.46
CA LEU A 38 7.52 -1.78 20.72
C LEU A 38 6.71 -0.67 21.38
N SER A 39 5.98 -1.00 22.45
CA SER A 39 5.14 -0.05 23.18
C SER A 39 5.26 -0.30 24.67
N ILE A 40 5.00 0.73 25.47
CA ILE A 40 5.13 0.63 26.94
C ILE A 40 4.17 -0.42 27.50
N THR A 41 2.98 -0.57 26.90
CA THR A 41 2.04 -1.64 27.25
C THR A 41 2.59 -3.03 26.91
N ALA A 42 3.20 -3.21 25.73
CA ALA A 42 3.79 -4.49 25.34
C ALA A 42 4.97 -4.87 26.25
N VAL A 43 5.86 -3.91 26.54
CA VAL A 43 7.00 -4.11 27.45
C VAL A 43 6.53 -4.40 28.87
N ALA A 44 5.50 -3.70 29.35
CA ALA A 44 4.93 -3.95 30.68
C ALA A 44 4.28 -5.34 30.78
N ALA A 45 3.56 -5.77 29.74
CA ALA A 45 2.96 -7.10 29.67
C ALA A 45 4.02 -8.20 29.69
N GLU A 46 5.10 -8.04 28.90
CA GLU A 46 6.22 -8.99 28.85
C GLU A 46 6.96 -9.06 30.20
N ALA A 47 7.26 -7.91 30.80
CA ALA A 47 7.92 -7.86 32.11
C ALA A 47 6.99 -8.18 33.29
N GLY A 48 5.68 -8.38 33.06
CA GLY A 48 4.67 -8.65 34.09
C GLY A 48 4.41 -7.49 35.06
N VAL A 49 4.76 -6.25 34.68
CA VAL A 49 4.61 -5.04 35.50
C VAL A 49 3.44 -4.17 35.05
N SER A 50 3.05 -3.20 35.88
CA SER A 50 2.09 -2.17 35.46
C SER A 50 2.77 -1.15 34.53
N PRO A 51 2.11 -0.70 33.44
CA PRO A 51 2.61 0.40 32.61
C PRO A 51 2.93 1.67 33.42
N SER A 52 2.17 1.95 34.50
CA SER A 52 2.41 3.09 35.39
C SER A 52 3.78 3.03 36.08
N LEU A 53 4.29 1.83 36.35
CA LEU A 53 5.61 1.66 36.97
C LEU A 53 6.72 2.15 36.03
N ILE A 54 6.59 1.86 34.73
CA ILE A 54 7.57 2.29 33.72
C ILE A 54 7.54 3.81 33.60
N HIS A 55 6.36 4.41 33.47
CA HIS A 55 6.23 5.86 33.32
C HIS A 55 6.67 6.65 34.55
N ASN A 56 6.40 6.16 35.77
CA ASN A 56 6.65 6.91 37.00
C ASN A 56 8.02 6.64 37.61
N THR A 57 8.48 5.39 37.57
CA THR A 57 9.72 4.97 38.26
C THR A 57 10.93 4.89 37.32
N TYR A 58 10.67 4.75 36.01
CA TYR A 58 11.69 4.60 34.98
C TYR A 58 11.41 5.51 33.76
N PRO A 59 11.36 6.85 33.94
CA PRO A 59 11.04 7.78 32.86
C PRO A 59 12.02 7.69 31.68
N ASP A 60 13.30 7.43 31.92
CA ASP A 60 14.32 7.31 30.87
C ASP A 60 14.02 6.15 29.89
N LEU A 61 13.60 5.00 30.44
CA LEU A 61 13.17 3.84 29.64
C LEU A 61 11.88 4.14 28.86
N ALA A 62 10.95 4.87 29.48
CA ALA A 62 9.72 5.28 28.80
C ALA A 62 10.00 6.22 27.61
N GLU A 63 10.91 7.18 27.76
CA GLU A 63 11.34 8.08 26.69
C GLU A 63 12.06 7.33 25.57
N ALA A 64 12.95 6.39 25.91
CA ALA A 64 13.62 5.56 24.92
C ALA A 64 12.62 4.78 24.04
N ILE A 65 11.61 4.14 24.66
CA ILE A 65 10.56 3.40 23.95
C ILE A 65 9.74 4.35 23.05
N ARG A 66 9.37 5.53 23.55
CA ARG A 66 8.60 6.53 22.78
C ARG A 66 9.38 7.07 21.59
N HIS A 67 10.66 7.37 21.78
CA HIS A 67 11.52 7.89 20.73
C HIS A 67 11.70 6.86 19.61
N GLU A 68 11.94 5.59 19.94
CA GLU A 68 11.99 4.51 18.96
C GLU A 68 10.66 4.38 18.21
N LEU A 69 9.53 4.32 18.93
CA LEU A 69 8.19 4.24 18.34
C LEU A 69 7.93 5.40 17.36
N GLY A 70 8.32 6.62 17.74
CA GLY A 70 8.18 7.82 16.90
C GLY A 70 9.10 7.84 15.67
N ARG A 71 10.22 7.12 15.68
CA ARG A 71 11.08 6.95 14.51
C ARG A 71 10.51 5.91 13.55
N THR A 72 10.05 4.77 14.08
CA THR A 72 9.43 3.70 13.28
C THR A 72 8.17 4.19 12.57
N THR A 73 7.31 4.97 13.23
CA THR A 73 6.09 5.52 12.60
C THR A 73 6.41 6.50 11.48
N ARG A 74 7.42 7.35 11.65
CA ARG A 74 7.88 8.27 10.60
C ARG A 74 8.45 7.51 9.40
N GLN A 75 9.33 6.55 9.63
CA GLN A 75 9.88 5.71 8.56
C GLN A 75 8.79 4.95 7.79
N GLN A 76 7.83 4.35 8.49
CA GLN A 76 6.71 3.66 7.84
C GLN A 76 5.84 4.61 7.01
N ARG A 77 5.58 5.82 7.52
CA ARG A 77 4.81 6.82 6.80
C ARG A 77 5.54 7.29 5.54
N ASP A 78 6.82 7.57 5.65
CA ASP A 78 7.61 8.08 4.54
C ASP A 78 7.78 7.00 3.45
N ALA A 79 7.95 5.73 3.83
CA ALA A 79 7.94 4.60 2.90
C ALA A 79 6.60 4.48 2.15
N LYS A 80 5.46 4.52 2.86
CA LYS A 80 4.13 4.50 2.23
C LYS A 80 3.88 5.71 1.33
N ALA A 81 4.40 6.87 1.70
CA ALA A 81 4.28 8.07 0.87
C ALA A 81 5.07 7.91 -0.44
N ALA A 82 6.27 7.34 -0.39
CA ALA A 82 7.06 7.02 -1.58
C ALA A 82 6.33 6.00 -2.48
N GLU A 83 5.86 4.88 -1.91
CA GLU A 83 5.10 3.86 -2.65
C GLU A 83 3.86 4.46 -3.35
N LEU A 84 3.16 5.39 -2.68
CA LEU A 84 1.99 6.06 -3.25
C LEU A 84 2.35 6.95 -4.44
N VAL A 85 3.50 7.62 -4.39
CA VAL A 85 4.00 8.46 -5.50
C VAL A 85 4.35 7.58 -6.69
N ASP A 86 5.08 6.48 -6.46
CA ASP A 86 5.49 5.56 -7.52
C ASP A 86 4.26 4.91 -8.19
N ALA A 87 3.30 4.45 -7.40
CA ALA A 87 2.06 3.87 -7.91
C ALA A 87 1.25 4.89 -8.74
N ARG A 88 1.21 6.17 -8.32
CA ARG A 88 0.53 7.23 -9.08
C ARG A 88 1.24 7.53 -10.40
N ALA A 89 2.57 7.53 -10.40
CA ALA A 89 3.35 7.73 -11.62
C ALA A 89 3.13 6.59 -12.62
N ALA A 90 3.17 5.33 -12.16
CA ALA A 90 2.88 4.16 -12.98
C ALA A 90 1.46 4.19 -13.57
N LEU A 91 0.47 4.54 -12.75
CA LEU A 91 -0.93 4.64 -13.17
C LEU A 91 -1.13 5.76 -14.20
N LYS A 92 -0.38 6.86 -14.10
CA LYS A 92 -0.39 7.91 -15.12
C LYS A 92 0.17 7.37 -16.45
N GLY A 93 1.30 6.68 -16.43
CA GLY A 93 1.88 6.05 -17.63
C GLY A 93 0.91 5.08 -18.31
N LEU A 94 0.32 4.17 -17.54
CA LEU A 94 -0.67 3.22 -18.04
C LEU A 94 -1.92 3.90 -18.63
N ARG A 95 -2.36 5.03 -18.07
CA ARG A 95 -3.48 5.80 -18.62
C ARG A 95 -3.11 6.49 -19.93
N ASP A 96 -1.86 6.91 -20.09
CA ASP A 96 -1.37 7.52 -21.32
C ASP A 96 -1.26 6.47 -22.42
N GLU A 97 -0.72 5.30 -22.13
CA GLU A 97 -0.67 4.15 -23.04
C GLU A 97 -2.07 3.68 -23.46
N LEU A 98 -3.01 3.57 -22.52
CA LEU A 98 -4.39 3.19 -22.82
C LEU A 98 -5.08 4.21 -23.73
N ARG A 99 -4.78 5.51 -23.57
CA ARG A 99 -5.31 6.54 -24.46
C ARG A 99 -4.72 6.45 -25.86
N ALA A 100 -3.41 6.22 -25.98
CA ALA A 100 -2.75 6.01 -27.26
C ALA A 100 -3.34 4.77 -27.98
N ALA A 101 -3.38 3.62 -27.31
CA ALA A 101 -3.92 2.39 -27.88
C ALA A 101 -5.38 2.50 -28.32
N LYS A 102 -6.21 3.23 -27.56
CA LYS A 102 -7.60 3.51 -27.98
C LYS A 102 -7.68 4.36 -29.23
N LYS A 103 -6.84 5.40 -29.33
CA LYS A 103 -6.79 6.25 -30.52
C LYS A 103 -6.37 5.44 -31.75
N ASP A 104 -5.36 4.59 -31.61
CA ASP A 104 -4.91 3.73 -32.71
C ASP A 104 -6.00 2.75 -33.13
N LEU A 105 -6.77 2.20 -32.17
CA LEU A 105 -7.90 1.32 -32.45
C LEU A 105 -9.02 2.04 -33.20
N ASP A 106 -9.35 3.28 -32.83
CA ASP A 106 -10.35 4.10 -33.52
C ASP A 106 -9.91 4.42 -34.96
N GLU A 107 -8.63 4.72 -35.16
CA GLU A 107 -8.05 4.97 -36.49
C GLU A 107 -8.10 3.71 -37.36
N LEU A 108 -7.68 2.57 -36.82
CA LEU A 108 -7.76 1.28 -37.51
C LEU A 108 -9.20 0.88 -37.83
N ALA A 109 -10.16 1.18 -36.95
CA ALA A 109 -11.57 0.92 -37.21
C ALA A 109 -12.09 1.73 -38.41
N SER A 110 -11.76 3.03 -38.46
CA SER A 110 -12.11 3.91 -39.58
C SER A 110 -11.53 3.43 -40.92
N ILE A 111 -10.23 3.07 -40.93
CA ILE A 111 -9.56 2.55 -42.11
C ILE A 111 -10.20 1.23 -42.55
N ASN A 112 -10.45 0.31 -41.61
CA ASN A 112 -11.08 -0.96 -41.92
C ASN A 112 -12.48 -0.79 -42.51
N GLU A 113 -13.26 0.19 -42.03
CA GLU A 113 -14.59 0.44 -42.60
C GLU A 113 -14.50 0.95 -44.04
N THR A 114 -13.58 1.89 -44.30
CA THR A 114 -13.32 2.39 -45.65
C THR A 114 -12.90 1.27 -46.60
N LEU A 115 -11.99 0.39 -46.14
CA LEU A 115 -11.55 -0.76 -46.93
C LEU A 115 -12.67 -1.77 -47.18
N ARG A 116 -13.59 -1.97 -46.22
CA ARG A 116 -14.76 -2.83 -46.41
C ARG A 116 -15.68 -2.28 -47.47
N ASP A 117 -15.91 -0.96 -47.47
CA ASP A 117 -16.72 -0.29 -48.49
C ASP A 117 -16.09 -0.41 -49.87
N GLU A 118 -14.78 -0.20 -49.99
CA GLU A 118 -14.04 -0.40 -51.23
C GLU A 118 -14.13 -1.84 -51.74
N ILE A 119 -13.93 -2.83 -50.87
CA ILE A 119 -14.06 -4.25 -51.22
C ILE A 119 -15.49 -4.56 -51.66
N ALA A 120 -16.51 -4.04 -50.98
CA ALA A 120 -17.91 -4.24 -51.35
C ALA A 120 -18.22 -3.65 -52.73
N ARG A 121 -17.73 -2.44 -53.00
CA ARG A 121 -17.84 -1.78 -54.31
C ARG A 121 -17.17 -2.59 -55.41
N LEU A 122 -15.90 -2.98 -55.23
CA LEU A 122 -15.15 -3.76 -56.23
C LEU A 122 -15.81 -5.12 -56.50
N ARG A 123 -16.31 -5.80 -55.47
CA ARG A 123 -17.10 -7.03 -55.64
C ARG A 123 -18.40 -6.78 -56.40
N GLY A 124 -19.06 -5.65 -56.17
CA GLY A 124 -20.24 -5.20 -56.92
C GLY A 124 -19.94 -5.01 -58.41
N GLU A 125 -18.82 -4.36 -58.73
CA GLU A 125 -18.34 -4.15 -60.10
C GLU A 125 -18.01 -5.49 -60.79
N VAL A 126 -17.26 -6.37 -60.13
CA VAL A 126 -16.90 -7.69 -60.69
C VAL A 126 -18.11 -8.61 -60.87
N SER A 127 -19.11 -8.54 -59.98
CA SER A 127 -20.35 -9.32 -60.11
C SER A 127 -21.35 -8.76 -61.13
N GLY A 128 -21.03 -7.64 -61.79
CA GLY A 128 -21.90 -6.99 -62.77
C GLY A 128 -23.13 -6.27 -62.16
N LYS A 129 -23.19 -6.15 -60.82
CA LYS A 129 -24.28 -5.48 -60.10
C LYS A 129 -24.11 -3.95 -60.03
N VAL A 130 -22.90 -3.44 -60.30
CA VAL A 130 -22.57 -2.01 -60.28
C VAL A 130 -21.75 -1.69 -61.54
N VAL A 131 -22.13 -0.67 -62.30
CA VAL A 131 -21.40 -0.20 -63.49
C VAL A 131 -20.86 1.20 -63.20
N ALA A 132 -19.55 1.38 -63.35
CA ALA A 132 -18.93 2.70 -63.25
C ALA A 132 -19.40 3.57 -64.42
N LEU A 133 -20.22 4.58 -64.14
CA LEU A 133 -20.59 5.59 -65.12
C LEU A 133 -19.39 6.50 -65.34
N SER A 134 -18.75 6.40 -66.51
CA SER A 134 -17.80 7.42 -66.95
C SER A 134 -18.57 8.75 -67.08
N ARG A 135 -18.11 9.76 -66.32
CA ARG A 135 -18.60 11.13 -66.46
C ARG A 135 -18.37 11.53 -67.91
N ARG A 136 -19.44 11.88 -68.64
CA ARG A 136 -19.30 12.41 -70.00
C ARG A 136 -18.45 13.67 -69.90
N ASP A 137 -17.33 13.66 -70.60
CA ASP A 137 -16.58 14.87 -70.88
C ASP A 137 -17.43 15.66 -71.88
N ASP A 138 -18.06 16.73 -71.39
CA ASP A 138 -18.82 17.67 -72.20
C ASP A 138 -17.81 18.52 -73.00
N GLY A 139 -17.75 18.26 -74.31
CA GLY A 139 -16.99 19.06 -75.28
C GLY A 139 -17.70 20.33 -75.71
#